data_AF-A0A0T6AFP1-F1
#
_entry.id   AF-A0A0T6AFP1-F1
#
_cell.length_a   1.000
_cell.length_b   1.000
_cell.length_c   1.000
_cell.angle_alpha   90.00
_cell.angle_beta   90.00
_cell.angle_gamma   90.00
#
_symmetry.space_group_name_H-M   'P 1'
#
loop_
_entity.id
_entity.type
_entity.pdbx_description
1 polymer ?
#
loop_
_entity_poly.entity_id
_entity_poly.type
_entity_poly.pdbx_seq_one_letter_code
_entity_poly.pdbx_strand_id
1 'polypeptide(L)' 'MRNVTVYQVDYVRKTKVPIGSVVERRAKERGGNMIGLLRLARKAYSSSPEEALRIAVERPGPRPF' A
#
# COMPACT_ATOMS: atom_id res chain seq x y z
N MET A 1 14.82 5.44 -3.72
CA MET A 1 13.36 5.63 -3.78
C MET A 1 12.73 4.33 -4.22
N ARG A 2 11.62 3.92 -3.63
CA ARG A 2 10.94 2.67 -4.00
C ARG A 2 9.50 2.96 -4.34
N ASN A 3 9.05 2.51 -5.51
CA ASN A 3 7.64 2.55 -5.82
C ASN A 3 6.95 1.34 -5.21
N VAL A 4 5.81 1.55 -4.55
CA VAL A 4 5.03 0.50 -3.91
C VAL A 4 3.65 0.50 -4.52
N THR A 5 3.27 -0.63 -5.12
CA THR A 5 1.98 -0.79 -5.78
C THR A 5 0.85 -0.75 -4.74
N VAL A 6 -0.20 -0.01 -5.04
CA VAL A 6 -1.42 0.08 -4.26
C VAL A 6 -2.48 -0.78 -4.94
N TYR A 7 -3.17 -1.58 -4.14
CA TYR A 7 -4.24 -2.46 -4.56
C TYR A 7 -5.54 -2.11 -3.85
N GLN A 8 -6.64 -2.25 -4.57
CA GLN A 8 -7.97 -2.38 -3.99
C GLN A 8 -8.29 -3.88 -3.84
N VAL A 9 -8.69 -4.27 -2.63
CA VAL A 9 -9.05 -5.63 -2.27
C VAL A 9 -10.54 -5.81 -2.44
N ASP A 10 -10.93 -6.70 -3.35
CA ASP A 10 -12.28 -7.21 -3.44
C ASP A 10 -12.38 -8.46 -2.56
N TYR A 11 -13.00 -8.33 -1.40
CA TYR A 11 -13.18 -9.43 -0.44
C TYR A 11 -14.19 -10.47 -0.91
N VAL A 12 -15.15 -10.09 -1.78
CA VAL A 12 -16.16 -11.01 -2.32
C VAL A 12 -15.51 -11.94 -3.33
N ARG A 13 -14.75 -11.36 -4.26
CA ARG A 13 -14.03 -12.11 -5.30
C ARG A 13 -12.68 -12.66 -4.84
N LYS A 14 -12.22 -12.27 -3.64
CA LYS A 14 -10.88 -12.56 -3.10
C LYS A 14 -9.75 -12.15 -4.05
N THR A 15 -9.92 -11.03 -4.75
CA THR A 15 -8.94 -10.51 -5.72
C THR A 15 -8.33 -9.19 -5.26
N LYS A 16 -7.15 -8.89 -5.79
CA LYS A 16 -6.47 -7.59 -5.62
C LYS A 16 -6.38 -6.93 -6.98
N VAL A 17 -6.99 -5.76 -7.12
CA VAL A 17 -6.95 -4.96 -8.35
C VAL A 17 -5.91 -3.86 -8.15
N PRO A 18 -4.87 -3.75 -8.99
CA PRO A 18 -3.92 -2.65 -8.90
C PRO A 18 -4.62 -1.34 -9.28
N ILE A 19 -4.53 -0.34 -8.41
CA ILE A 19 -5.18 0.96 -8.60
C ILE A 19 -4.18 2.12 -8.72
N GLY A 20 -2.92 1.88 -8.38
CA GLY A 20 -1.87 2.89 -8.50
C GLY A 20 -0.62 2.54 -7.71
N SER A 21 0.15 3.56 -7.33
CA SER A 21 1.41 3.36 -6.62
C SER A 21 1.76 4.55 -5.74
N VAL A 22 2.39 4.29 -4.59
CA VAL A 22 2.96 5.31 -3.70
C VAL A 22 4.49 5.19 -3.65
N VAL A 23 5.17 6.32 -3.73
CA VAL A 23 6.63 6.37 -3.76
C VAL A 23 7.18 6.59 -2.35
N GLU A 24 7.97 5.64 -1.87
CA GLU A 24 8.83 5.84 -0.71
C GLU A 24 10.05 6.68 -1.11
N ARG A 25 10.07 7.92 -0.62
CA ARG A 25 11.11 8.89 -0.97
C ARG A 25 12.35 8.78 -0.10
N ARG A 26 12.26 8.20 1.10
CA ARG A 26 13.36 8.17 2.07
C ARG A 26 14.36 7.07 1.72
N ALA A 27 15.64 7.38 1.89
CA ALA A 27 16.74 6.45 1.60
C ALA A 27 17.00 5.44 2.73
N LYS A 28 16.58 5.72 3.97
CA LYS A 28 16.86 4.90 5.16
C LYS A 28 15.56 4.46 5.83
N GLU A 29 15.41 3.16 6.04
CA GLU A 29 14.26 2.56 6.71
C GLU A 29 14.33 2.84 8.22
N ARG A 30 13.49 3.75 8.73
CA ARG A 30 13.14 3.80 10.16
C ARG A 30 11.88 2.96 10.30
N GLY A 31 11.92 1.92 11.14
CA GLY A 31 10.83 0.96 11.31
C GLY A 31 9.43 1.60 11.32
N GLY A 32 8.47 0.97 10.66
CA GLY A 32 7.11 1.51 10.47
C GLY A 32 6.84 2.14 9.10
N ASN A 33 7.78 2.04 8.16
CA ASN A 33 7.64 2.55 6.78
C ASN A 33 6.33 2.11 6.10
N MET A 34 5.96 0.84 6.26
CA MET A 34 4.76 0.27 5.64
C MET A 34 3.45 0.92 6.11
N ILE A 35 3.36 1.28 7.39
CA ILE A 35 2.17 1.91 7.96
C ILE A 35 2.03 3.33 7.39
N GLY A 36 3.14 4.05 7.26
CA GLY A 36 3.17 5.36 6.61
C GLY A 36 2.71 5.28 5.14
N LEU A 37 3.25 4.32 4.39
CA LEU A 37 2.86 4.10 3.00
C LEU A 37 1.40 3.70 2.84
N LEU A 38 0.89 2.82 3.71
CA LEU A 38 -0.53 2.46 3.74
C LEU A 38 -1.41 3.67 4.05
N ARG A 39 -0.99 4.52 4.99
CA ARG A 39 -1.73 5.75 5.33
C ARG A 39 -1.77 6.72 4.16
N LEU A 40 -0.67 6.87 3.43
CA LEU A 40 -0.62 7.69 2.21
C LEU A 40 -1.51 7.11 1.11
N ALA A 41 -1.45 5.80 0.88
CA ALA A 41 -2.29 5.11 -0.10
C ALA A 41 -3.78 5.30 0.21
N ARG A 42 -4.20 5.09 1.46
CA ARG A 42 -5.59 5.33 1.88
C ARG A 42 -6.01 6.78 1.65
N LYS A 43 -5.17 7.76 2.03
CA LYS A 43 -5.48 9.18 1.82
C LYS A 43 -5.61 9.53 0.33
N ALA A 44 -4.85 8.88 -0.55
CA ALA A 44 -4.86 9.16 -1.98
C ALA A 44 -5.98 8.44 -2.75
N TYR A 45 -6.36 7.24 -2.32
CA TYR A 45 -7.21 6.33 -3.11
C TYR A 45 -8.54 5.95 -2.43
N SER A 46 -8.87 6.51 -1.27
CA SER A 46 -10.17 6.30 -0.62
C SER A 46 -10.88 7.62 -0.32
N SER A 47 -12.19 7.64 -0.53
CA SER A 47 -13.08 8.74 -0.17
C SER A 47 -13.87 8.43 1.11
N SER A 48 -13.92 7.17 1.54
CA SER A 48 -14.59 6.74 2.76
C SER A 48 -13.72 5.80 3.63
N PRO A 49 -14.03 5.68 4.94
CA PRO A 49 -13.36 4.70 5.82
C PRO A 49 -13.50 3.26 5.33
N GLU A 50 -14.63 2.90 4.73
CA GLU A 50 -14.89 1.56 4.19
C GLU A 50 -14.02 1.24 2.98
N GLU A 51 -13.85 2.21 2.08
CA GLU A 51 -12.91 2.09 0.96
C GLU A 51 -11.48 1.99 1.45
N ALA A 52 -11.10 2.77 2.47
CA ALA A 52 -9.78 2.73 3.07
C ALA A 52 -9.43 1.33 3.60
N LEU A 53 -10.40 0.60 4.16
CA LEU A 53 -10.21 -0.79 4.61
C LEU A 53 -9.90 -1.74 3.45
N ARG A 54 -10.43 -1.46 2.26
CA ARG A 54 -10.15 -2.22 1.03
C ARG A 54 -8.83 -1.84 0.37
N ILE A 55 -8.12 -0.82 0.84
CA ILE A 55 -6.81 -0.45 0.29
C ILE A 55 -5.69 -1.27 0.95
N ALA A 56 -4.85 -1.88 0.11
CA ALA A 56 -3.64 -2.58 0.50
C ALA A 56 -2.42 -2.06 -0.26
N VAL A 57 -1.24 -2.13 0.35
CA VAL A 57 0.04 -1.82 -0.29
C VAL A 57 0.86 -3.10 -0.47
N GLU A 58 1.62 -3.17 -1.55
CA GLU A 58 2.53 -4.27 -1.81
C GLU A 58 3.56 -4.40 -0.67
N ARG A 59 3.57 -5.56 0.00
CA ARG A 59 4.59 -5.82 1.00
C ARG A 59 5.88 -6.19 0.26
N PRO A 60 7.03 -5.60 0.62
CA PRO A 60 8.33 -6.13 0.21
C PRO A 60 8.38 -7.61 0.54
N GLY A 61 8.62 -8.47 -0.45
CA GLY A 61 8.97 -9.85 -0.18
C GLY A 61 10.17 -9.92 0.78
N PRO A 62 10.33 -11.03 1.53
CA PRO A 62 11.55 -11.25 2.29
C PRO A 62 12.73 -11.08 1.34
N ARG A 63 13.72 -10.25 1.73
CA ARG A 63 14.97 -10.20 0.97
C ARG A 63 15.60 -11.59 1.09
N PRO A 64 15.96 -12.26 -0.01
CA PRO A 64 16.83 -13.42 0.09
C PRO A 64 18.15 -12.93 0.70
N PHE A 65 18.59 -13.61 1.77
CA PHE A 65 19.88 -13.36 2.42
C PHE A 65 21.03 -13.77 1.52
#